data_AF-A0A6C0EL76-F1
#
_entry.id   AF-A0A6C0EL76-F1
#
_cell.length_a   1.000
_cell.length_b   1.000
_cell.length_c   1.000
_cell.angle_alpha   90.00
_cell.angle_beta   90.00
_cell.angle_gamma   90.00
#
_symmetry.space_group_name_H-M   'P 1'
#
loop_
_entity.id
_entity.type
_entity.pdbx_description
1 polymer ?
#
loop_
_entity_poly.entity_id
_entity_poly.type
_entity_poly.pdbx_seq_one_letter_code
_entity_poly.pdbx_strand_id
1 'polypeptide(L)' 'MVLKPPIKWVGGKTQILDRVLGHFPREIRNYHEPFLGGGAVLLGMLEAVH' A
#
# COMPACT_ATOMS: atom_id res chain seq x y z
N MET A 1 -8.46 8.83 -4.25
CA MET A 1 -9.56 7.96 -3.78
C MET A 1 -8.95 6.58 -3.58
N VAL A 2 -8.64 6.22 -2.32
CA VAL A 2 -7.88 5.00 -1.99
C VAL A 2 -8.49 3.78 -2.68
N LEU A 3 -7.78 3.21 -3.65
CA LEU A 3 -8.14 1.94 -4.27
C LEU A 3 -8.27 0.89 -3.17
N LYS A 4 -9.50 0.44 -2.91
CA LYS A 4 -9.75 -0.58 -1.88
C LYS A 4 -9.33 -1.95 -2.42
N PRO A 5 -8.67 -2.78 -1.59
CA PRO A 5 -8.45 -4.18 -1.90
C PRO A 5 -9.72 -4.86 -2.44
N PRO A 6 -9.65 -5.63 -3.53
CA PRO A 6 -10.81 -6.34 -4.07
C PRO A 6 -11.31 -7.44 -3.13
N ILE A 7 -10.49 -7.86 -2.15
CA ILE A 7 -10.78 -8.94 -1.22
C ILE A 7 -10.72 -8.41 0.21
N LYS A 8 -11.70 -8.78 1.04
CA LYS A 8 -11.64 -8.55 2.50
C LYS A 8 -10.56 -9.47 3.09
N TRP A 9 -9.50 -8.86 3.62
CA TRP A 9 -8.37 -9.57 4.21
C TRP A 9 -8.20 -9.21 5.69
N VAL A 10 -8.00 -10.22 6.54
CA VAL A 10 -7.72 -10.01 7.97
C VAL A 10 -6.34 -9.36 8.13
N GLY A 11 -6.26 -8.25 8.87
CA GLY A 11 -5.02 -7.48 9.02
C GLY A 11 -4.72 -6.53 7.86
N GLY A 12 -5.74 -6.12 7.10
CA GLY A 12 -5.61 -5.09 6.07
C GLY A 12 -5.04 -3.77 6.62
N LYS A 13 -4.04 -3.22 5.94
CA LYS A 13 -3.29 -2.04 6.41
C LYS A 13 -3.91 -0.69 6.01
N THR A 14 -5.13 -0.68 5.46
CA THR A 14 -5.79 0.54 4.96
C THR A 14 -5.91 1.64 6.01
N GLN A 15 -6.16 1.30 7.29
CA GLN A 15 -6.31 2.27 8.38
C GLN A 15 -4.99 2.95 8.78
N ILE A 16 -3.84 2.37 8.43
CA ILE A 16 -2.51 2.90 8.76
C ILE A 16 -1.72 3.31 7.51
N LEU A 17 -2.39 3.39 6.36
CA LEU A 17 -1.75 3.55 5.05
C LEU A 17 -0.92 4.83 4.98
N ASP A 18 -1.47 5.97 5.41
CA ASP A 18 -0.76 7.27 5.37
C ASP A 18 0.53 7.24 6.21
N ARG A 19 0.50 6.59 7.38
CA ARG A 19 1.69 6.43 8.22
C ARG A 19 2.72 5.54 7.54
N VAL A 20 2.31 4.43 6.93
CA VAL A 20 3.23 3.51 6.24
C VAL A 20 3.88 4.22 5.05
N LEU A 21 3.09 4.86 4.18
CA LEU A 21 3.59 5.57 3.00
C LEU A 21 4.46 6.78 3.38
N GLY A 22 4.20 7.43 4.51
CA GLY A 22 5.06 8.51 5.02
C GLY A 22 6.51 8.10 5.33
N HIS A 23 6.79 6.81 5.44
CA HIS A 23 8.15 6.28 5.63
C HIS A 23 8.79 5.80 4.32
N PHE A 24 8.07 5.84 3.20
CA PHE A 24 8.61 5.40 1.92
C PHE A 24 9.59 6.47 1.37
N PRO A 25 10.66 6.05 0.67
CA PRO A 25 11.52 6.99 -0.02
C PRO A 25 10.76 7.67 -1.16
N ARG A 26 11.22 8.87 -1.55
CA ARG A 26 10.61 9.64 -2.65
C ARG A 26 10.73 8.97 -4.01
N GLU A 27 11.77 8.15 -4.19
CA GLU A 27 12.04 7.42 -5.42
C GLU A 27 12.15 5.93 -5.11
N ILE A 28 11.35 5.13 -5.80
CA ILE A 28 11.37 3.66 -5.70
C ILE A 28 11.49 3.11 -7.10
N ARG A 29 12.60 2.42 -7.37
CA ARG A 29 12.81 1.73 -8.65
C ARG A 29 12.13 0.36 -8.69
N ASN A 30 12.24 -0.39 -7.59
CA ASN A 30 11.67 -1.73 -7.45
C ASN A 30 10.92 -1.82 -6.12
N TYR A 31 9.70 -2.32 -6.14
CA TYR A 31 8.89 -2.57 -4.95
C TYR A 31 8.69 -4.08 -4.77
N HIS A 32 9.06 -4.59 -3.59
CA HIS A 32 8.86 -5.98 -3.22
C HIS A 32 8.10 -6.03 -1.89
N GLU A 33 6.92 -6.66 -1.89
CA GLU A 33 6.12 -6.89 -0.68
C GLU A 33 5.94 -8.40 -0.48
N PRO A 34 6.86 -9.07 0.25
CA PRO A 34 6.80 -10.53 0.46
C PRO A 34 5.51 -11.00 1.15
N PHE A 35 4.86 -10.10 1.90
CA PHE A 35 3.63 -10.35 2.65
C PHE A 35 2.50 -9.43 2.19
N LEU A 36 2.10 -9.56 0.92
CA LEU A 36 1.09 -8.71 0.27
C LEU A 36 -0.23 -8.65 1.05
N GLY A 37 -0.75 -9.80 1.51
CA GLY A 37 -2.08 -9.90 2.09
C GLY A 37 -3.14 -9.35 1.14
N GLY A 38 -3.94 -8.39 1.61
CA GLY A 38 -4.93 -7.68 0.78
C GLY A 38 -4.34 -6.64 -0.19
N GLY A 39 -3.02 -6.42 -0.23
CA GLY A 39 -2.39 -5.49 -1.17
C GLY A 39 -2.66 -4.00 -0.90
N ALA A 40 -3.09 -3.65 0.31
CA ALA A 40 -3.44 -2.26 0.65
C ALA A 40 -2.26 -1.29 0.49
N VAL A 41 -1.02 -1.72 0.79
CA VAL A 41 0.18 -0.88 0.67
C VAL A 41 0.57 -0.71 -0.79
N LEU A 42 0.63 -1.80 -1.56
CA LEU A 42 0.85 -1.73 -3.01
C LEU A 42 -0.11 -0.77 -3.70
N LEU A 43 -1.42 -0.92 -3.46
CA LEU A 43 -2.44 -0.06 -4.08
C LEU A 43 -2.29 1.41 -3.65
N GLY A 44 -2.03 1.67 -2.37
CA GLY A 44 -1.78 3.02 -1.87
C GLY A 44 -0.52 3.66 -2.43
N MET A 45 0.56 2.87 -2.57
CA MET A 45 1.80 3.33 -3.20
C MET A 45 1.52 3.72 -4.66
N LEU A 46 0.89 2.86 -5.45
CA LEU A 46 0.59 3.13 -6.87
C LEU A 46 -0.27 4.38 -7.06
N GLU A 47 -1.20 4.66 -6.15
CA GLU A 47 -2.00 5.89 -6.17
C GLU A 47 -1.19 7.13 -5.78
N ALA A 48 -0.19 6.99 -4.92
CA ALA A 48 0.70 8.09 -4.53
C ALA A 48 1.74 8.44 -5.61
N VAL A 49 2.02 7.55 -6.57
CA VAL A 49 2.95 7.80 -7.70
C VAL A 49 2.24 8.36 -8.94
N HIS A 50 1.03 8.93 -8.78
CA HIS A 50 0.36 9.70 -9.84
C HIS A 50 0.87 11.14 -9.92
#